data_AF-A0A226DEM4-F1
#
_entry.id   AF-A0A226DEM4-F1
#
_cell.length_a   1.000
_cell.length_b   1.000
_cell.length_c   1.000
_cell.angle_alpha   90.00
_cell.angle_beta   90.00
_cell.angle_gamma   90.00
#
_symmetry.space_group_name_H-M   'P 1'
#
loop_
_entity.id
_entity.type
_entity.pdbx_description
1 polymer ?
#
loop_
_entity_poly.entity_id
_entity_poly.type
_entity_poly.pdbx_seq_one_letter_code
_entity_poly.pdbx_strand_id
1 'polypeptide(L)'
;MDGAWLEIETEIGLTHEGNCSSTTSISHAKSGMCKKDSRVESHLNVTKMDAEGVNNINQDLYNSLCQVEDPDPTVVTIGLKGLMKCMEIAGKTTKFRRIWAPIVYKAQMKLLNSTDGEVVANLGQGLFKTLSLTEKDPNVYRHKETKYDETLQRVLFTMQMDTSGCPARKEWLIHLEKFIQIMGLANLRWLDRINQIMLNFVAPGQKQEWVLILKVVHAMIEATWMEPTMRSWVQITTKILSQLQDNAPVETEDKAEIYFNIQLCYELMGKCTNFSSIQSDLRFMIRMIEVHGQDQPNQVHLLAKFDECELRKFL
;
A
#
# COMPACT_ATOMS: atom_id res chain seq x y z
N MET A 1 11.63 -27.24 35.72
CA MET A 1 12.37 -26.38 36.67
C MET A 1 12.47 -25.02 35.99
N ASP A 2 11.44 -24.17 35.98
CA ASP A 2 10.43 -23.76 37.00
C ASP A 2 10.98 -22.68 37.94
N GLY A 3 10.17 -21.65 38.21
CA GLY A 3 10.60 -20.41 38.87
C GLY A 3 10.59 -19.23 37.88
N ALA A 4 9.48 -18.57 37.51
CA ALA A 4 8.31 -18.05 38.23
C ALA A 4 8.38 -16.51 38.43
N TRP A 5 7.20 -15.91 38.40
CA TRP A 5 6.92 -14.46 38.38
C TRP A 5 7.42 -13.69 39.62
N LEU A 6 7.65 -12.38 39.44
CA LEU A 6 7.17 -11.36 40.39
C LEU A 6 7.11 -9.96 39.74
N GLU A 7 6.21 -9.13 40.26
CA GLU A 7 5.86 -7.78 39.77
C GLU A 7 6.54 -6.69 40.63
N ILE A 8 6.69 -5.47 40.09
CA ILE A 8 6.92 -4.24 40.87
C ILE A 8 6.13 -3.09 40.24
N GLU A 9 5.02 -2.70 40.89
CA GLU A 9 4.55 -1.31 40.98
C GLU A 9 5.35 -0.62 42.12
N THR A 10 5.41 0.69 42.35
CA THR A 10 4.61 1.86 41.95
C THR A 10 5.54 2.94 41.29
N GLU A 11 5.37 4.28 41.25
CA GLU A 11 4.43 5.22 41.87
C GLU A 11 4.23 6.52 41.05
N ILE A 12 3.91 7.63 41.74
CA ILE A 12 3.29 8.86 41.26
C ILE A 12 4.31 10.00 41.12
N GLY A 13 4.08 10.91 40.16
CA GLY A 13 4.70 12.23 40.11
C GLY A 13 3.69 13.31 39.67
N LEU A 14 2.97 13.91 40.62
CA LEU A 14 2.07 15.04 40.38
C LEU A 14 2.80 16.37 40.59
N THR A 15 2.64 17.32 39.66
CA THR A 15 2.79 18.75 39.92
C THR A 15 1.61 19.52 39.34
N HIS A 16 1.21 20.58 40.03
CA HIS A 16 0.02 21.38 39.76
C HIS A 16 0.43 22.86 39.54
N GLU A 17 -0.57 23.70 39.28
CA GLU A 17 -0.50 25.17 39.27
C GLU A 17 0.02 25.85 37.98
N GLY A 18 -0.48 27.07 37.74
CA GLY A 18 -0.31 27.80 36.47
C GLY A 18 -1.50 28.69 36.08
N ASN A 19 -2.27 29.21 37.05
CA ASN A 19 -3.37 30.14 36.78
C ASN A 19 -2.84 31.48 36.24
N CYS A 20 -3.50 32.05 35.22
CA CYS A 20 -3.44 33.50 34.99
C CYS A 20 -4.70 33.99 34.24
N SER A 21 -5.47 34.86 34.88
CA SER A 21 -6.69 35.46 34.33
C SER A 21 -6.45 36.94 34.02
N SER A 22 -6.96 37.44 32.89
CA SER A 22 -6.99 38.88 32.60
C SER A 22 -8.27 39.30 31.86
N THR A 23 -9.27 39.70 32.62
CA THR A 23 -10.45 40.42 32.13
C THR A 23 -10.16 41.91 31.99
N THR A 24 -10.39 42.47 30.81
CA THR A 24 -10.56 43.93 30.62
C THR A 24 -11.77 44.18 29.72
N SER A 25 -12.53 45.23 30.03
CA SER A 25 -13.89 45.50 29.51
C SER A 25 -13.95 46.85 28.78
N ILE A 26 -15.15 47.24 28.31
CA ILE A 26 -15.59 48.64 28.04
C ILE A 26 -14.98 49.27 26.74
N SER A 27 -15.72 49.97 25.86
CA SER A 27 -17.18 50.23 25.73
C SER A 27 -17.54 50.95 24.41
N HIS A 28 -18.86 51.10 24.14
CA HIS A 28 -19.49 52.13 23.28
C HIS A 28 -19.24 52.11 21.75
N ALA A 29 -20.11 52.65 20.88
CA ALA A 29 -21.57 52.92 20.92
C ALA A 29 -22.07 53.35 19.51
N LYS A 30 -23.40 53.42 19.33
CA LYS A 30 -24.14 53.90 18.12
C LYS A 30 -24.05 52.96 16.89
N SER A 31 -24.93 53.03 15.90
CA SER A 31 -26.38 53.36 15.82
C SER A 31 -26.80 53.08 14.37
N GLY A 32 -27.83 52.28 14.12
CA GLY A 32 -28.25 51.93 12.75
C GLY A 32 -29.69 51.43 12.70
N MET A 33 -30.52 52.07 11.88
CA MET A 33 -31.96 51.82 11.83
C MET A 33 -32.36 50.68 10.89
N CYS A 34 -33.46 50.02 11.26
CA CYS A 34 -34.45 49.38 10.39
C CYS A 34 -33.99 48.81 9.02
N LYS A 35 -33.77 47.49 8.97
CA LYS A 35 -34.45 46.65 7.98
C LYS A 35 -35.06 45.44 8.66
N LYS A 36 -36.37 45.25 8.46
CA LYS A 36 -37.13 44.07 8.87
C LYS A 36 -37.26 43.11 7.69
N ASP A 37 -37.52 41.84 8.02
CA ASP A 37 -38.17 40.81 7.20
C ASP A 37 -37.53 40.43 5.84
N SER A 38 -36.99 39.20 5.77
CA SER A 38 -36.65 38.39 4.56
C SER A 38 -35.66 37.25 4.85
N ARG A 39 -34.87 37.34 5.94
CA ARG A 39 -33.70 36.47 6.19
C ARG A 39 -33.96 35.17 6.98
N VAL A 40 -35.21 34.75 7.15
CA VAL A 40 -35.53 33.55 7.98
C VAL A 40 -35.78 32.31 7.11
N GLU A 41 -36.46 32.45 5.96
CA GLU A 41 -36.83 31.30 5.12
C GLU A 41 -35.66 30.74 4.31
N SER A 42 -34.70 31.58 3.91
CA SER A 42 -33.51 31.16 3.15
C SER A 42 -32.56 30.27 3.95
N HIS A 43 -32.46 30.44 5.28
CA HIS A 43 -31.67 29.55 6.12
C HIS A 43 -32.36 28.21 6.38
N LEU A 44 -33.70 28.16 6.39
CA LEU A 44 -34.48 26.93 6.60
C LEU A 44 -34.44 25.98 5.39
N ASN A 45 -34.48 26.51 4.16
CA ASN A 45 -34.41 25.67 2.96
C ASN A 45 -33.02 25.07 2.71
N VAL A 46 -31.94 25.82 3.00
CA VAL A 46 -30.56 25.28 2.93
C VAL A 46 -30.39 24.11 3.92
N THR A 47 -30.83 24.27 5.17
CA THR A 47 -30.72 23.19 6.17
C THR A 47 -31.59 21.97 5.90
N LYS A 48 -32.67 22.09 5.11
CA LYS A 48 -33.51 20.94 4.74
C LYS A 48 -32.90 20.09 3.62
N MET A 49 -32.33 20.70 2.58
CA MET A 49 -31.66 19.96 1.51
C MET A 49 -30.44 19.18 2.05
N ASP A 50 -29.68 19.78 2.97
CA ASP A 50 -28.59 19.08 3.66
C ASP A 50 -29.09 17.87 4.48
N ALA A 51 -30.26 17.98 5.13
CA ALA A 51 -30.80 16.91 5.97
C ALA A 51 -31.30 15.71 5.16
N GLU A 52 -32.02 15.93 4.05
CA GLU A 52 -32.52 14.86 3.19
C GLU A 52 -31.36 14.14 2.46
N GLY A 53 -30.39 14.90 1.92
CA GLY A 53 -29.19 14.34 1.30
C GLY A 53 -28.35 13.51 2.28
N VAL A 54 -28.13 14.02 3.50
CA VAL A 54 -27.39 13.28 4.53
C VAL A 54 -28.15 12.04 5.01
N ASN A 55 -29.48 12.10 5.17
CA ASN A 55 -30.27 10.92 5.53
C ASN A 55 -30.15 9.82 4.47
N ASN A 56 -30.24 10.16 3.18
CA ASN A 56 -30.08 9.19 2.09
C ASN A 56 -28.70 8.51 2.15
N ILE A 57 -27.62 9.27 2.35
CA ILE A 57 -26.25 8.70 2.41
C ILE A 57 -26.06 7.76 3.61
N ASN A 58 -26.70 8.02 4.77
CA ASN A 58 -26.63 7.08 5.89
C ASN A 58 -27.35 5.76 5.57
N GLN A 59 -28.45 5.79 4.83
CA GLN A 59 -29.16 4.58 4.38
C GLN A 59 -28.40 3.84 3.28
N ASP A 60 -27.86 4.55 2.27
CA ASP A 60 -27.02 3.98 1.21
C ASP A 60 -25.79 3.26 1.81
N LEU A 61 -25.14 3.89 2.79
CA LEU A 61 -24.00 3.31 3.50
C LEU A 61 -24.42 2.08 4.32
N TYR A 62 -25.54 2.12 5.03
CA TYR A 62 -26.06 0.96 5.77
C TYR A 62 -26.36 -0.21 4.83
N ASN A 63 -27.06 0.04 3.71
CA ASN A 63 -27.38 -0.96 2.70
C ASN A 63 -26.09 -1.58 2.12
N SER A 64 -25.09 -0.75 1.81
CA SER A 64 -23.78 -1.18 1.31
C SER A 64 -22.97 -1.95 2.37
N LEU A 65 -23.13 -1.63 3.66
CA LEU A 65 -22.53 -2.38 4.78
C LEU A 65 -23.17 -3.75 4.94
N CYS A 66 -24.49 -3.90 4.74
CA CYS A 66 -25.12 -5.22 4.70
C CYS A 66 -24.64 -6.05 3.50
N GLN A 67 -24.49 -5.43 2.32
CA GLN A 67 -24.04 -6.12 1.11
C GLN A 67 -22.61 -6.68 1.21
N VAL A 68 -21.71 -6.07 1.98
CA VAL A 68 -20.36 -6.61 2.21
C VAL A 68 -20.29 -7.71 3.29
N GLU A 69 -21.42 -8.11 3.85
CA GLU A 69 -21.54 -9.29 4.73
C GLU A 69 -22.34 -10.44 4.07
N ASP A 70 -22.70 -10.28 2.79
CA ASP A 70 -23.37 -11.30 1.97
C ASP A 70 -22.38 -12.40 1.51
N PRO A 71 -22.80 -13.68 1.39
CA PRO A 71 -21.94 -14.75 0.87
C PRO A 71 -21.67 -14.71 -0.64
N ASP A 72 -22.42 -13.95 -1.45
CA ASP A 72 -22.18 -13.82 -2.90
C ASP A 72 -21.11 -12.75 -3.21
N PRO A 73 -19.96 -13.11 -3.82
CA PRO A 73 -18.93 -12.16 -4.24
C PRO A 73 -19.45 -11.02 -5.13
N THR A 74 -20.52 -11.26 -5.89
CA THR A 74 -21.19 -10.25 -6.73
C THR A 74 -21.85 -9.18 -5.86
N VAL A 75 -22.56 -9.60 -4.81
CA VAL A 75 -23.25 -8.70 -3.86
C VAL A 75 -22.22 -7.94 -3.01
N VAL A 76 -21.19 -8.64 -2.52
CA VAL A 76 -20.05 -8.01 -1.81
C VAL A 76 -19.38 -6.95 -2.68
N THR A 77 -19.17 -7.24 -3.97
CA THR A 77 -18.58 -6.29 -4.92
C THR A 77 -19.47 -5.06 -5.15
N ILE A 78 -20.79 -5.24 -5.25
CA ILE A 78 -21.75 -4.12 -5.32
C ILE A 78 -21.67 -3.29 -4.03
N GLY A 79 -21.63 -3.94 -2.86
CA GLY A 79 -21.46 -3.29 -1.56
C GLY A 79 -20.17 -2.46 -1.48
N LEU A 80 -19.02 -3.03 -1.86
CA LEU A 80 -17.73 -2.32 -1.89
C LEU A 80 -17.76 -1.07 -2.79
N LYS A 81 -18.39 -1.17 -3.97
CA LYS A 81 -18.58 -0.04 -4.89
C LYS A 81 -19.52 1.03 -4.27
N GLY A 82 -20.58 0.61 -3.59
CA GLY A 82 -21.48 1.49 -2.82
C GLY A 82 -20.79 2.22 -1.66
N LEU A 83 -19.98 1.51 -0.87
CA LEU A 83 -19.18 2.08 0.21
C LEU A 83 -18.18 3.13 -0.30
N MET A 84 -17.51 2.87 -1.43
CA MET A 84 -16.61 3.84 -2.05
C MET A 84 -17.32 5.12 -2.47
N LYS A 85 -18.48 5.02 -3.12
CA LYS A 85 -19.31 6.17 -3.49
C LYS A 85 -19.76 6.98 -2.26
N CYS A 86 -20.17 6.30 -1.18
CA CYS A 86 -20.54 6.96 0.08
C CYS A 86 -19.36 7.70 0.72
N MET A 87 -18.14 7.13 0.66
CA MET A 87 -16.92 7.77 1.15
C MET A 87 -16.52 9.01 0.34
N GLU A 88 -16.71 9.01 -0.98
CA GLU A 88 -16.41 10.16 -1.84
C GLU A 88 -17.31 11.37 -1.54
N ILE A 89 -18.60 11.11 -1.28
CA ILE A 89 -19.59 12.14 -0.97
C ILE A 89 -19.43 12.63 0.49
N ALA A 90 -19.47 11.73 1.47
CA ALA A 90 -19.56 12.10 2.89
C ALA A 90 -18.21 12.09 3.64
N GLY A 91 -17.15 11.51 3.09
CA GLY A 91 -15.83 11.37 3.75
C GLY A 91 -15.10 12.68 4.03
N LYS A 92 -15.59 13.82 3.51
CA LYS A 92 -15.12 15.16 3.90
C LYS A 92 -15.70 15.62 5.25
N THR A 93 -16.77 15.00 5.75
CA THR A 93 -17.43 15.41 6.99
C THR A 93 -16.78 14.79 8.24
N THR A 94 -16.68 15.58 9.31
CA THR A 94 -16.15 15.11 10.61
C THR A 94 -16.99 13.98 11.21
N LYS A 95 -18.31 13.98 11.01
CA LYS A 95 -19.22 12.92 11.46
C LYS A 95 -18.89 11.59 10.80
N PHE A 96 -18.71 11.58 9.46
CA PHE A 96 -18.35 10.36 8.73
C PHE A 96 -16.97 9.83 9.14
N ARG A 97 -15.95 10.70 9.23
CA ARG A 97 -14.58 10.28 9.62
C ARG A 97 -14.52 9.68 11.03
N ARG A 98 -15.29 10.20 11.98
CA ARG A 98 -15.28 9.73 13.38
C ARG A 98 -16.14 8.48 13.63
N ILE A 99 -17.27 8.35 12.94
CA ILE A 99 -18.25 7.27 13.19
C ILE A 99 -18.16 6.19 12.11
N TRP A 100 -18.35 6.56 10.85
CA TRP A 100 -18.56 5.62 9.76
C TRP A 100 -17.28 5.03 9.20
N ALA A 101 -16.24 5.84 8.97
CA ALA A 101 -15.01 5.34 8.37
C ALA A 101 -14.35 4.19 9.19
N PRO A 102 -14.32 4.21 10.54
CA PRO A 102 -13.86 3.07 11.34
C PRO A 102 -14.74 1.81 11.24
N ILE A 103 -16.04 1.96 10.96
CA ILE A 103 -16.97 0.83 10.74
C ILE A 103 -16.71 0.22 9.35
N VAL A 104 -16.62 1.07 8.32
CA VAL A 104 -16.25 0.67 6.94
C VAL A 104 -14.90 -0.06 6.93
N TYR A 105 -13.91 0.44 7.66
CA TYR A 105 -12.61 -0.21 7.81
C TYR A 105 -12.76 -1.62 8.41
N LYS A 106 -13.47 -1.75 9.54
CA LYS A 106 -13.71 -3.06 10.17
C LYS A 106 -14.46 -4.04 9.27
N ALA A 107 -15.39 -3.57 8.42
CA ALA A 107 -16.08 -4.42 7.45
C ALA A 107 -15.12 -4.90 6.35
N GLN A 108 -14.38 -3.98 5.72
CA GLN A 108 -13.35 -4.31 4.71
C GLN A 108 -12.28 -5.26 5.25
N MET A 109 -11.83 -5.09 6.50
CA MET A 109 -10.83 -5.95 7.13
C MET A 109 -11.30 -7.41 7.36
N LYS A 110 -12.61 -7.72 7.24
CA LYS A 110 -13.12 -9.10 7.19
C LYS A 110 -12.84 -9.78 5.84
N LEU A 111 -12.82 -9.00 4.76
CA LEU A 111 -12.77 -9.50 3.37
C LEU A 111 -11.35 -9.73 2.85
N LEU A 112 -10.31 -9.45 3.65
CA LEU A 112 -8.90 -9.60 3.26
C LEU A 112 -8.48 -11.04 2.89
N ASN A 113 -9.29 -12.03 3.26
CA ASN A 113 -9.09 -13.44 2.94
C ASN A 113 -10.00 -13.91 1.79
N SER A 114 -10.63 -12.99 1.05
CA SER A 114 -11.40 -13.31 -0.15
C SER A 114 -10.48 -13.89 -1.22
N THR A 115 -10.83 -15.05 -1.77
CA THR A 115 -10.17 -15.66 -2.93
C THR A 115 -10.70 -15.14 -4.27
N ASP A 116 -11.80 -14.38 -4.26
CA ASP A 116 -12.37 -13.76 -5.44
C ASP A 116 -11.60 -12.51 -5.87
N GLY A 117 -11.25 -12.45 -7.16
CA GLY A 117 -10.45 -11.38 -7.74
C GLY A 117 -11.17 -10.04 -7.81
N GLU A 118 -12.46 -9.99 -8.21
CA GLU A 118 -13.15 -8.71 -8.32
C GLU A 118 -13.43 -8.10 -6.94
N VAL A 119 -13.76 -8.94 -5.95
CA VAL A 119 -13.86 -8.52 -4.54
C VAL A 119 -12.54 -7.90 -4.09
N VAL A 120 -11.38 -8.55 -4.32
CA VAL A 120 -10.07 -8.00 -3.91
C VAL A 120 -9.71 -6.71 -4.68
N ALA A 121 -9.94 -6.65 -5.99
CA ALA A 121 -9.68 -5.48 -6.82
C ALA A 121 -10.47 -4.23 -6.36
N ASN A 122 -11.69 -4.42 -5.88
CA ASN A 122 -12.52 -3.35 -5.30
C ASN A 122 -12.17 -3.08 -3.82
N LEU A 123 -11.79 -4.12 -3.06
CA LEU A 123 -11.42 -4.04 -1.66
C LEU A 123 -10.13 -3.24 -1.45
N GLY A 124 -9.08 -3.47 -2.23
CA GLY A 124 -7.84 -2.71 -2.13
C GLY A 124 -8.06 -1.22 -2.41
N GLN A 125 -8.80 -0.89 -3.47
CA GLN A 125 -9.22 0.49 -3.76
C GLN A 125 -10.05 1.11 -2.63
N GLY A 126 -10.96 0.33 -2.04
CA GLY A 126 -11.75 0.73 -0.88
C GLY A 126 -10.89 1.02 0.35
N LEU A 127 -9.96 0.12 0.68
CA LEU A 127 -9.05 0.24 1.82
C LEU A 127 -8.17 1.48 1.73
N PHE A 128 -7.59 1.80 0.56
CA PHE A 128 -6.82 3.04 0.41
C PHE A 128 -7.63 4.30 0.72
N LYS A 129 -8.91 4.34 0.27
CA LYS A 129 -9.83 5.45 0.59
C LYS A 129 -10.12 5.47 2.10
N THR A 130 -10.48 4.34 2.70
CA THR A 130 -10.86 4.27 4.12
C THR A 130 -9.70 4.54 5.08
N LEU A 131 -8.49 4.04 4.78
CA LEU A 131 -7.28 4.30 5.58
C LEU A 131 -6.98 5.80 5.63
N SER A 132 -7.06 6.51 4.50
CA SER A 132 -6.86 7.97 4.42
C SER A 132 -7.89 8.80 5.23
N LEU A 133 -9.00 8.19 5.63
CA LEU A 133 -10.07 8.80 6.44
C LEU A 133 -10.03 8.37 7.92
N THR A 134 -9.32 7.29 8.26
CA THR A 134 -9.31 6.66 9.60
C THR A 134 -7.96 6.67 10.30
N GLU A 135 -6.88 6.99 9.58
CA GLU A 135 -5.52 7.05 10.07
C GLU A 135 -4.85 8.34 9.56
N LYS A 136 -3.74 8.74 10.19
CA LYS A 136 -2.87 9.79 9.63
C LYS A 136 -1.85 9.18 8.66
N ASP A 137 -1.18 10.03 7.89
CA ASP A 137 -0.08 9.64 7.02
C ASP A 137 0.99 8.82 7.80
N PRO A 138 1.28 7.56 7.41
CA PRO A 138 2.26 6.71 8.09
C PRO A 138 3.68 7.31 8.09
N ASN A 139 4.02 8.15 7.11
CA ASN A 139 5.32 8.82 7.03
C ASN A 139 5.54 9.85 8.15
N VAL A 140 4.48 10.29 8.83
CA VAL A 140 4.52 11.17 10.01
C VAL A 140 4.73 10.37 11.31
N TYR A 141 4.39 9.07 11.32
CA TYR A 141 4.40 8.22 12.52
C TYR A 141 5.32 6.99 12.37
N ARG A 142 6.48 7.18 11.73
CA ARG A 142 7.47 6.13 11.39
C ARG A 142 7.94 5.24 12.55
N HIS A 143 7.73 5.64 13.79
CA HIS A 143 8.10 4.86 15.00
C HIS A 143 6.92 4.10 15.64
N LYS A 144 5.70 4.18 15.09
CA LYS A 144 4.52 3.48 15.60
C LYS A 144 3.83 2.68 14.50
N GLU A 145 3.30 1.51 14.85
CA GLU A 145 2.36 0.77 14.00
C GLU A 145 1.04 1.54 13.82
N THR A 146 0.49 1.43 12.61
CA THR A 146 -0.70 2.13 12.13
C THR A 146 -1.67 1.14 11.49
N LYS A 147 -2.88 1.57 11.14
CA LYS A 147 -3.79 0.73 10.32
C LYS A 147 -3.23 0.37 8.94
N TYR A 148 -2.30 1.16 8.40
CA TYR A 148 -1.59 0.77 7.18
C TYR A 148 -0.73 -0.48 7.40
N ASP A 149 -0.03 -0.56 8.53
CA ASP A 149 0.73 -1.75 8.95
C ASP A 149 -0.18 -2.96 9.18
N GLU A 150 -1.27 -2.80 9.94
CA GLU A 150 -2.25 -3.88 10.20
C GLU A 150 -2.83 -4.44 8.89
N THR A 151 -3.17 -3.55 7.95
CA THR A 151 -3.74 -3.93 6.65
C THR A 151 -2.69 -4.63 5.79
N LEU A 152 -1.49 -4.04 5.66
CA LEU A 152 -0.41 -4.61 4.85
C LEU A 152 0.05 -5.97 5.41
N GLN A 153 0.24 -6.10 6.72
CA GLN A 153 0.61 -7.36 7.36
C GLN A 153 -0.36 -8.50 7.00
N ARG A 154 -1.67 -8.23 6.99
CA ARG A 154 -2.69 -9.21 6.61
C ARG A 154 -2.72 -9.50 5.12
N VAL A 155 -2.60 -8.48 4.26
CA VAL A 155 -2.46 -8.68 2.79
C VAL A 155 -1.25 -9.57 2.48
N LEU A 156 -0.09 -9.28 3.08
CA LEU A 156 1.13 -10.09 2.95
C LEU A 156 1.01 -11.47 3.63
N PHE A 157 0.03 -11.69 4.50
CA PHE A 157 -0.30 -13.03 5.00
C PHE A 157 -1.13 -13.81 3.98
N THR A 158 -2.21 -13.24 3.45
CA THR A 158 -3.05 -13.83 2.40
C THR A 158 -2.21 -14.21 1.18
N MET A 159 -1.38 -13.29 0.66
CA MET A 159 -0.48 -13.52 -0.48
C MET A 159 0.55 -14.65 -0.29
N GLN A 160 0.83 -15.06 0.96
CA GLN A 160 1.71 -16.21 1.25
C GLN A 160 0.94 -17.53 1.45
N MET A 161 -0.34 -17.49 1.82
CA MET A 161 -1.17 -18.69 1.94
C MET A 161 -1.79 -19.09 0.60
N ASP A 162 -2.09 -18.12 -0.27
CA ASP A 162 -2.71 -18.35 -1.57
C ASP A 162 -1.82 -19.12 -2.54
N THR A 163 -2.39 -20.17 -3.14
CA THR A 163 -1.73 -21.00 -4.14
C THR A 163 -1.41 -20.22 -5.43
N SER A 164 -0.39 -20.67 -6.15
CA SER A 164 0.00 -20.12 -7.45
C SER A 164 -1.20 -20.16 -8.42
N GLY A 165 -1.53 -19.02 -9.04
CA GLY A 165 -2.68 -18.88 -9.94
C GLY A 165 -3.99 -18.43 -9.29
N CYS A 166 -4.02 -18.18 -7.96
CA CYS A 166 -5.17 -17.56 -7.31
C CYS A 166 -5.41 -16.11 -7.82
N PRO A 167 -6.62 -15.74 -8.28
CA PRO A 167 -6.91 -14.39 -8.79
C PRO A 167 -6.72 -13.29 -7.74
N ALA A 168 -7.24 -13.49 -6.51
CA ALA A 168 -7.07 -12.56 -5.40
C ALA A 168 -5.59 -12.23 -5.12
N ARG A 169 -4.72 -13.25 -5.18
CA ARG A 169 -3.28 -13.08 -5.02
C ARG A 169 -2.67 -12.16 -6.10
N LYS A 170 -3.10 -12.24 -7.36
CA LYS A 170 -2.65 -11.33 -8.43
C LYS A 170 -3.12 -9.89 -8.19
N GLU A 171 -4.38 -9.70 -7.78
CA GLU A 171 -4.92 -8.37 -7.47
C GLU A 171 -4.23 -7.73 -6.24
N TRP A 172 -3.88 -8.52 -5.23
CA TRP A 172 -3.05 -8.02 -4.13
C TRP A 172 -1.64 -7.58 -4.56
N LEU A 173 -1.04 -8.21 -5.58
CA LEU A 173 0.24 -7.75 -6.15
C LEU A 173 0.10 -6.39 -6.86
N ILE A 174 -1.01 -6.15 -7.57
CA ILE A 174 -1.33 -4.84 -8.18
C ILE A 174 -1.48 -3.76 -7.10
N HIS A 175 -2.11 -4.09 -5.96
CA HIS A 175 -2.25 -3.13 -4.85
C HIS A 175 -0.97 -2.95 -4.02
N LEU A 176 -0.03 -3.90 -4.02
CA LEU A 176 1.18 -3.85 -3.20
C LEU A 176 2.07 -2.65 -3.55
N GLU A 177 2.26 -2.34 -4.83
CA GLU A 177 2.98 -1.15 -5.31
C GLU A 177 2.45 0.13 -4.65
N LYS A 178 1.12 0.26 -4.62
CA LYS A 178 0.43 1.43 -4.07
C LYS A 178 0.45 1.49 -2.54
N PHE A 179 0.45 0.35 -1.84
CA PHE A 179 0.73 0.32 -0.40
C PHE A 179 2.14 0.84 -0.10
N ILE A 180 3.13 0.43 -0.88
CA ILE A 180 4.53 0.80 -0.74
C ILE A 180 4.74 2.30 -0.98
N GLN A 181 4.15 2.84 -2.06
CA GLN A 181 4.15 4.28 -2.37
C GLN A 181 3.51 5.13 -1.26
N ILE A 182 2.38 4.69 -0.69
CA ILE A 182 1.68 5.44 0.37
C ILE A 182 2.42 5.33 1.72
N MET A 183 2.97 4.16 2.06
CA MET A 183 3.66 3.95 3.33
C MET A 183 5.07 4.57 3.36
N GLY A 184 5.70 4.77 2.20
CA GLY A 184 7.08 5.27 2.12
C GLY A 184 8.01 4.46 3.03
N LEU A 185 8.90 5.14 3.75
CA LEU A 185 9.86 4.50 4.66
C LEU A 185 9.21 3.61 5.76
N ALA A 186 7.92 3.75 6.06
CA ALA A 186 7.25 2.84 6.99
C ALA A 186 7.12 1.39 6.46
N ASN A 187 7.25 1.17 5.14
CA ASN A 187 7.20 -0.16 4.54
C ASN A 187 8.40 -1.05 4.94
N LEU A 188 9.51 -0.48 5.43
CA LEU A 188 10.74 -1.20 5.77
C LEU A 188 10.54 -2.28 6.84
N ARG A 189 9.58 -2.10 7.75
CA ARG A 189 9.16 -3.11 8.75
C ARG A 189 8.71 -4.44 8.12
N TRP A 190 8.24 -4.37 6.88
CA TRP A 190 7.63 -5.46 6.14
C TRP A 190 8.51 -5.94 4.97
N LEU A 191 9.70 -5.35 4.80
CA LEU A 191 10.66 -5.59 3.70
C LEU A 191 10.91 -7.08 3.44
N ASP A 192 11.29 -7.85 4.46
CA ASP A 192 11.63 -9.27 4.28
C ASP A 192 10.42 -10.10 3.86
N ARG A 193 9.23 -9.76 4.38
CA ARG A 193 7.95 -10.38 4.01
C ARG A 193 7.61 -10.08 2.54
N ILE A 194 7.78 -8.82 2.12
CA ILE A 194 7.59 -8.33 0.74
C ILE A 194 8.58 -9.02 -0.22
N ASN A 195 9.86 -9.08 0.13
CA ASN A 195 10.90 -9.76 -0.65
C ASN A 195 10.62 -11.27 -0.81
N GLN A 196 10.22 -11.96 0.27
CA GLN A 196 9.79 -13.37 0.21
C GLN A 196 8.61 -13.58 -0.74
N ILE A 197 7.60 -12.71 -0.68
CA ILE A 197 6.43 -12.78 -1.56
C ILE A 197 6.85 -12.59 -3.02
N MET A 198 7.61 -11.55 -3.34
CA MET A 198 8.12 -11.34 -4.71
C MET A 198 8.90 -12.55 -5.22
N LEU A 199 9.83 -13.11 -4.43
CA LEU A 199 10.57 -14.32 -4.81
C LEU A 199 9.67 -15.55 -5.04
N ASN A 200 8.56 -15.65 -4.31
CA ASN A 200 7.54 -16.70 -4.46
C ASN A 200 6.55 -16.45 -5.61
N PHE A 201 6.46 -15.22 -6.14
CA PHE A 201 5.74 -14.89 -7.37
C PHE A 201 6.59 -15.09 -8.62
N VAL A 202 7.90 -14.80 -8.58
CA VAL A 202 8.76 -14.97 -9.76
C VAL A 202 8.73 -16.43 -10.25
N ALA A 203 8.87 -17.41 -9.34
CA ALA A 203 9.04 -18.82 -9.71
C ALA A 203 7.92 -19.43 -10.60
N PRO A 204 6.61 -19.25 -10.29
CA PRO A 204 5.50 -19.66 -11.16
C PRO A 204 5.02 -18.57 -12.14
N GLY A 205 5.63 -17.38 -12.09
CA GLY A 205 5.01 -16.14 -12.58
C GLY A 205 4.91 -16.05 -14.11
N GLN A 206 3.86 -15.39 -14.58
CA GLN A 206 3.74 -14.96 -15.97
C GLN A 206 4.47 -13.63 -16.19
N LYS A 207 4.82 -13.30 -17.45
CA LYS A 207 5.56 -12.07 -17.80
C LYS A 207 4.91 -10.79 -17.25
N GLN A 208 3.59 -10.67 -17.32
CA GLN A 208 2.83 -9.54 -16.74
C GLN A 208 3.02 -9.42 -15.22
N GLU A 209 3.16 -10.55 -14.52
CA GLU A 209 3.35 -10.58 -13.07
C GLU A 209 4.79 -10.22 -12.72
N TRP A 210 5.77 -10.61 -13.54
CA TRP A 210 7.15 -10.13 -13.42
C TRP A 210 7.25 -8.61 -13.59
N VAL A 211 6.50 -8.00 -14.53
CA VAL A 211 6.39 -6.54 -14.66
C VAL A 211 5.82 -5.91 -13.38
N LEU A 212 4.77 -6.47 -12.78
CA LEU A 212 4.22 -5.98 -11.51
C LEU A 212 5.22 -6.11 -10.35
N ILE A 213 5.97 -7.23 -10.26
CA ILE A 213 7.06 -7.41 -9.29
C ILE A 213 8.13 -6.33 -9.46
N LEU A 214 8.50 -5.99 -10.70
CA LEU A 214 9.52 -4.97 -10.96
C LEU A 214 9.04 -3.56 -10.58
N LYS A 215 7.76 -3.22 -10.82
CA LYS A 215 7.15 -1.96 -10.37
C LYS A 215 7.06 -1.87 -8.84
N VAL A 216 6.76 -2.99 -8.16
CA VAL A 216 6.89 -3.11 -6.70
C VAL A 216 8.35 -2.89 -6.25
N VAL A 217 9.35 -3.43 -6.95
CA VAL A 217 10.78 -3.19 -6.66
C VAL A 217 11.16 -1.72 -6.89
N HIS A 218 10.69 -1.05 -7.95
CA HIS A 218 10.90 0.39 -8.17
C HIS A 218 10.37 1.19 -6.99
N ALA A 219 9.11 0.97 -6.62
CA ALA A 219 8.47 1.63 -5.51
C ALA A 219 9.21 1.39 -4.18
N MET A 220 9.79 0.20 -3.96
CA MET A 220 10.64 -0.07 -2.79
C MET A 220 11.97 0.69 -2.83
N ILE A 221 12.65 0.77 -3.98
CA ILE A 221 13.90 1.54 -4.10
C ILE A 221 13.61 3.03 -3.84
N GLU A 222 12.59 3.58 -4.52
CA GLU A 222 12.18 4.99 -4.40
C GLU A 222 11.68 5.36 -2.99
N ALA A 223 10.98 4.44 -2.32
CA ALA A 223 10.49 4.67 -0.95
C ALA A 223 11.60 4.59 0.11
N THR A 224 12.76 3.99 -0.18
CA THR A 224 13.75 3.65 0.86
C THR A 224 15.14 4.26 0.69
N TRP A 225 15.63 4.44 -0.55
CA TRP A 225 16.89 5.11 -0.98
C TRP A 225 18.24 4.69 -0.34
N MET A 226 18.30 4.23 0.91
CA MET A 226 19.58 3.95 1.61
C MET A 226 19.58 2.76 2.59
N GLU A 227 18.43 2.39 3.18
CA GLU A 227 18.43 1.51 4.38
C GLU A 227 18.45 -0.03 4.14
N PRO A 228 17.89 -0.61 3.06
CA PRO A 228 17.86 -2.07 2.88
C PRO A 228 19.01 -2.64 2.05
N THR A 229 19.32 -3.93 2.24
CA THR A 229 20.29 -4.65 1.37
C THR A 229 19.63 -5.04 0.04
N MET A 230 19.99 -4.35 -1.04
CA MET A 230 19.37 -4.52 -2.38
C MET A 230 19.68 -5.87 -3.03
N ARG A 231 20.47 -6.74 -2.37
CA ARG A 231 20.76 -8.11 -2.80
C ARG A 231 19.49 -8.92 -3.08
N SER A 232 18.41 -8.72 -2.32
CA SER A 232 17.11 -9.37 -2.59
C SER A 232 16.48 -8.90 -3.90
N TRP A 233 16.63 -7.62 -4.27
CA TRP A 233 16.11 -7.07 -5.53
C TRP A 233 16.96 -7.50 -6.73
N VAL A 234 18.29 -7.56 -6.57
CA VAL A 234 19.18 -8.21 -7.55
C VAL A 234 18.75 -9.66 -7.75
N GLN A 235 18.61 -10.46 -6.68
CA GLN A 235 18.12 -11.84 -6.76
C GLN A 235 16.77 -11.97 -7.49
N ILE A 236 15.82 -11.04 -7.28
CA ILE A 236 14.56 -10.99 -8.01
C ILE A 236 14.78 -10.74 -9.51
N THR A 237 15.54 -9.70 -9.88
CA THR A 237 15.82 -9.38 -11.30
C THR A 237 16.57 -10.53 -12.01
N THR A 238 17.62 -11.08 -11.39
CA THR A 238 18.40 -12.22 -11.90
C THR A 238 17.52 -13.46 -12.08
N LYS A 239 16.59 -13.72 -11.15
CA LYS A 239 15.67 -14.86 -11.23
C LYS A 239 14.64 -14.70 -12.37
N ILE A 240 14.14 -13.48 -12.61
CA ILE A 240 13.30 -13.16 -13.77
C ILE A 240 14.08 -13.38 -15.07
N LEU A 241 15.32 -12.86 -15.17
CA LEU A 241 16.19 -13.06 -16.33
C LEU A 241 16.46 -14.55 -16.61
N SER A 242 16.74 -15.36 -15.58
CA SER A 242 16.98 -16.81 -15.75
C SER A 242 15.74 -17.63 -16.16
N GLN A 243 14.54 -17.03 -16.13
CA GLN A 243 13.29 -17.68 -16.53
C GLN A 243 12.73 -17.16 -17.87
N LEU A 244 13.36 -16.16 -18.49
CA LEU A 244 12.95 -15.60 -19.79
C LEU A 244 13.35 -16.51 -20.97
N GLN A 245 12.58 -17.57 -21.20
CA GLN A 245 12.76 -18.47 -22.34
C GLN A 245 12.56 -17.76 -23.70
N ASP A 246 13.49 -17.95 -24.63
CA ASP A 246 13.45 -17.37 -26.00
C ASP A 246 12.54 -18.13 -26.99
N ASN A 247 11.48 -18.77 -26.49
CA ASN A 247 10.56 -19.59 -27.29
C ASN A 247 9.64 -18.80 -28.24
N ALA A 248 9.97 -17.54 -28.53
CA ALA A 248 9.33 -16.70 -29.52
C ALA A 248 10.42 -16.01 -30.38
N PRO A 249 10.47 -16.24 -31.71
CA PRO A 249 11.49 -15.65 -32.61
C PRO A 249 11.20 -14.18 -32.97
N VAL A 250 10.35 -13.51 -32.20
CA VAL A 250 10.00 -12.09 -32.30
C VAL A 250 10.04 -11.54 -30.89
N GLU A 251 10.56 -10.32 -30.72
CA GLU A 251 10.46 -9.60 -29.45
C GLU A 251 8.99 -9.36 -29.10
N THR A 252 8.44 -10.22 -28.23
CA THR A 252 7.15 -9.95 -27.61
C THR A 252 7.25 -8.68 -26.79
N GLU A 253 6.27 -7.78 -26.91
CA GLU A 253 6.18 -6.50 -26.18
C GLU A 253 6.50 -6.66 -24.68
N ASP A 254 5.99 -7.73 -24.05
CA ASP A 254 6.31 -8.12 -22.68
C ASP A 254 7.83 -8.18 -22.36
N LYS A 255 8.65 -8.71 -23.27
CA LYS A 255 10.10 -8.93 -23.08
C LYS A 255 10.83 -7.58 -23.05
N ALA A 256 10.42 -6.67 -23.94
CA ALA A 256 10.91 -5.29 -23.95
C ALA A 256 10.46 -4.52 -22.71
N GLU A 257 9.21 -4.66 -22.26
CA GLU A 257 8.76 -4.05 -21.00
C GLU A 257 9.55 -4.61 -19.80
N ILE A 258 9.76 -5.92 -19.72
CA ILE A 258 10.55 -6.53 -18.62
C ILE A 258 11.99 -6.01 -18.63
N TYR A 259 12.68 -5.96 -19.78
CA TYR A 259 14.03 -5.42 -19.86
C TYR A 259 14.09 -3.94 -19.48
N PHE A 260 13.15 -3.12 -19.97
CA PHE A 260 13.06 -1.71 -19.56
C PHE A 260 12.87 -1.56 -18.04
N ASN A 261 11.95 -2.32 -17.45
CA ASN A 261 11.70 -2.28 -16.00
C ASN A 261 12.91 -2.80 -15.21
N ILE A 262 13.63 -3.81 -15.68
CA ILE A 262 14.87 -4.29 -15.05
C ILE A 262 15.97 -3.22 -15.15
N GLN A 263 16.20 -2.62 -16.32
CA GLN A 263 17.17 -1.52 -16.45
C GLN A 263 16.84 -0.35 -15.51
N LEU A 264 15.57 0.01 -15.36
CA LEU A 264 15.11 1.04 -14.42
C LEU A 264 15.37 0.64 -12.95
N CYS A 265 15.26 -0.65 -12.57
CA CYS A 265 15.71 -1.09 -11.24
C CYS A 265 17.20 -0.76 -11.01
N TYR A 266 18.07 -1.03 -12.00
CA TYR A 266 19.51 -0.78 -11.86
C TYR A 266 19.87 0.71 -11.93
N GLU A 267 19.14 1.52 -12.71
CA GLU A 267 19.32 2.98 -12.70
C GLU A 267 18.88 3.61 -11.36
N LEU A 268 17.79 3.11 -10.76
CA LEU A 268 17.33 3.54 -9.43
C LEU A 268 18.31 3.08 -8.33
N MET A 269 18.73 1.81 -8.33
CA MET A 269 19.75 1.32 -7.40
C MET A 269 21.08 2.07 -7.55
N GLY A 270 21.44 2.49 -8.77
CA GLY A 270 22.63 3.29 -9.08
C GLY A 270 22.69 4.66 -8.40
N LYS A 271 21.57 5.17 -7.89
CA LYS A 271 21.49 6.44 -7.13
C LYS A 271 21.71 6.25 -5.63
N CYS A 272 21.83 5.01 -5.16
CA CYS A 272 21.87 4.66 -3.74
C CYS A 272 23.30 4.38 -3.23
N THR A 273 23.57 4.74 -1.96
CA THR A 273 24.92 4.73 -1.36
C THR A 273 25.64 3.37 -1.38
N ASN A 274 24.91 2.27 -1.21
CA ASN A 274 25.48 0.92 -1.13
C ASN A 274 25.74 0.27 -2.50
N PHE A 275 25.44 0.94 -3.62
CA PHE A 275 25.44 0.32 -4.95
C PHE A 275 26.81 -0.24 -5.38
N SER A 276 27.92 0.39 -5.00
CA SER A 276 29.27 -0.08 -5.35
C SER A 276 29.60 -1.47 -4.80
N SER A 277 29.04 -1.84 -3.65
CA SER A 277 29.14 -3.19 -3.08
C SER A 277 28.38 -4.21 -3.94
N ILE A 278 27.19 -3.83 -4.41
CA ILE A 278 26.30 -4.65 -5.24
C ILE A 278 26.86 -4.81 -6.66
N GLN A 279 27.46 -3.75 -7.24
CA GLN A 279 28.24 -3.84 -8.49
C GLN A 279 29.39 -4.84 -8.35
N SER A 280 30.08 -4.86 -7.21
CA SER A 280 31.16 -5.81 -6.94
C SER A 280 30.63 -7.26 -6.87
N ASP A 281 29.54 -7.50 -6.13
CA ASP A 281 28.86 -8.80 -6.06
C ASP A 281 28.44 -9.30 -7.46
N LEU A 282 27.84 -8.43 -8.28
CA LEU A 282 27.31 -8.79 -9.59
C LEU A 282 28.42 -8.95 -10.66
N ARG A 283 29.47 -8.12 -10.63
CA ARG A 283 30.71 -8.34 -11.41
C ARG A 283 31.34 -9.69 -11.08
N PHE A 284 31.41 -10.04 -9.79
CA PHE A 284 31.91 -11.34 -9.35
C PHE A 284 31.02 -12.49 -9.85
N MET A 285 29.69 -12.37 -9.74
CA MET A 285 28.73 -13.35 -10.24
C MET A 285 28.90 -13.60 -11.75
N ILE A 286 28.92 -12.54 -12.57
CA ILE A 286 29.10 -12.65 -14.02
C ILE A 286 30.45 -13.31 -14.34
N ARG A 287 31.54 -12.85 -13.72
CA ARG A 287 32.88 -13.43 -13.96
C ARG A 287 32.97 -14.91 -13.55
N MET A 288 32.30 -15.32 -12.46
CA MET A 288 32.23 -16.72 -12.06
C MET A 288 31.51 -17.57 -13.11
N ILE A 289 30.44 -17.06 -13.72
CA ILE A 289 29.74 -17.74 -14.81
C ILE A 289 30.59 -17.78 -16.09
N GLU A 290 31.26 -16.68 -16.45
CA GLU A 290 32.13 -16.62 -17.64
C GLU A 290 33.30 -17.61 -17.57
N VAL A 291 33.84 -17.86 -16.38
CA VAL A 291 35.00 -18.75 -16.16
C VAL A 291 34.60 -20.20 -15.85
N HIS A 292 33.48 -20.44 -15.16
CA HIS A 292 33.10 -21.77 -14.65
C HIS A 292 31.69 -22.26 -15.06
N GLY A 293 30.89 -21.40 -15.70
CA GLY A 293 29.50 -21.68 -16.09
C GLY A 293 29.30 -22.06 -17.55
N GLN A 294 30.35 -22.09 -18.37
CA GLN A 294 30.33 -22.42 -19.81
C GLN A 294 29.61 -23.76 -20.08
N ASP A 295 29.85 -24.77 -19.23
CA ASP A 295 29.24 -26.11 -19.34
C ASP A 295 27.81 -26.20 -18.77
N GLN A 296 27.24 -25.09 -18.27
CA GLN A 296 25.92 -25.04 -17.63
C GLN A 296 24.94 -24.19 -18.45
N PRO A 297 24.03 -24.79 -19.24
CA PRO A 297 23.13 -24.07 -20.14
C PRO A 297 22.33 -22.94 -19.47
N ASN A 298 21.87 -23.14 -18.23
CA ASN A 298 21.13 -22.12 -17.47
C ASN A 298 21.98 -20.89 -17.14
N GLN A 299 23.30 -21.05 -16.94
CA GLN A 299 24.19 -19.95 -16.64
C GLN A 299 24.63 -19.21 -17.91
N VAL A 300 24.90 -19.95 -19.00
CA VAL A 300 25.14 -19.36 -20.33
C VAL A 300 23.93 -18.55 -20.81
N HIS A 301 22.72 -19.09 -20.64
CA HIS A 301 21.47 -18.36 -20.91
C HIS A 301 21.35 -17.09 -20.06
N LEU A 302 21.68 -17.14 -18.77
CA LEU A 302 21.66 -15.98 -17.89
C LEU A 302 22.68 -14.90 -18.32
N LEU A 303 23.88 -15.26 -18.80
CA LEU A 303 24.80 -14.29 -19.40
C LEU A 303 24.20 -13.61 -20.63
N ALA A 304 23.66 -14.38 -21.57
CA ALA A 304 22.99 -13.82 -22.74
C ALA A 304 21.85 -12.86 -22.35
N LYS A 305 21.12 -13.17 -21.26
CA LYS A 305 20.06 -12.31 -20.72
C LYS A 305 20.58 -11.06 -19.99
N PHE A 306 21.74 -11.12 -19.34
CA PHE A 306 22.42 -9.90 -18.85
C PHE A 306 22.87 -9.00 -20.01
N ASP A 307 23.32 -9.59 -21.11
CA ASP A 307 23.83 -8.87 -22.29
C ASP A 307 22.69 -8.26 -23.13
N GLU A 308 21.62 -9.01 -23.38
CA GLU A 308 20.38 -8.51 -24.01
C GLU A 308 19.70 -7.40 -23.21
N CYS A 309 19.73 -7.48 -21.87
CA CYS A 309 19.21 -6.45 -20.98
C CYS A 309 20.21 -5.28 -20.78
N GLU A 310 21.33 -5.26 -21.51
CA GLU A 310 22.44 -4.30 -21.44
C GLU A 310 23.06 -4.09 -20.04
N LEU A 311 22.84 -5.00 -19.09
CA LEU A 311 23.09 -4.74 -17.67
C LEU A 311 24.57 -4.50 -17.31
N ARG A 312 25.51 -4.90 -18.20
CA ARG A 312 26.92 -4.52 -18.09
C ARG A 312 27.15 -3.01 -18.05
N LYS A 313 26.25 -2.17 -18.58
CA LYS A 313 26.36 -0.70 -18.51
C LYS A 313 26.26 -0.14 -17.08
N PHE A 314 25.78 -0.93 -16.13
CA PHE A 314 25.67 -0.57 -14.72
C PHE A 314 26.78 -1.19 -13.83
N LEU A 315 27.81 -1.85 -14.41
CA LEU A 315 28.83 -2.59 -13.66
C LEU A 315 30.19 -1.88 -13.58
#